data_AF-A0A2S9GDQ2-F1
#
_entry.id   AF-A0A2S9GDQ2-F1
#
_cell.length_a   1.000
_cell.length_b   1.000
_cell.length_c   1.000
_cell.angle_alpha   90.00
_cell.angle_beta   90.00
_cell.angle_gamma   90.00
#
_symmetry.space_group_name_H-M   'P 1'
#
loop_
_entity.id
_entity.type
_entity.pdbx_description
1 polymer ?
#
loop_
_entity_poly.entity_id
_entity_poly.type
_entity_poly.pdbx_seq_one_letter_code
_entity_poly.pdbx_strand_id
1 'polypeptide(L)'
;EAIDRILSAAEKIVADRGSAMRIADVARELAVTRQTVYRYFPSTDALLVACAMRSADGFLDQLAAHLRGYTEPAEAMVEGVAFT
;
A
#
# COMPACT_ATOMS: atom_id res chain seq x y z
N GLU A 1 6.29 13.74 -0.02
CA GLU A 1 6.08 14.08 1.41
C GLU A 1 4.62 14.02 1.86
N ALA A 2 3.72 14.93 1.44
CA ALA A 2 2.32 14.90 1.91
C ALA A 2 1.55 13.63 1.48
N ILE A 3 1.70 13.22 0.21
CA ILE A 3 1.12 11.99 -0.31
C ILE A 3 1.66 10.77 0.46
N ASP A 4 2.98 10.67 0.66
CA ASP A 4 3.59 9.55 1.38
C ASP A 4 3.12 9.46 2.83
N ARG A 5 2.95 10.61 3.51
CA ARG A 5 2.39 10.65 4.87
C ARG A 5 0.93 10.18 4.91
N ILE A 6 0.12 10.58 3.93
CA ILE A 6 -1.27 10.12 3.79
C ILE A 6 -1.33 8.62 3.53
N LEU A 7 -0.53 8.10 2.59
CA LEU A 7 -0.48 6.68 2.28
C LEU A 7 0.04 5.85 3.45
N SER A 8 1.08 6.32 4.15
CA SER A 8 1.61 5.60 5.32
C SER A 8 0.63 5.56 6.49
N ALA A 9 -0.19 6.60 6.68
CA ALA A 9 -1.28 6.57 7.66
C ALA A 9 -2.42 5.65 7.23
N ALA A 10 -2.78 5.68 5.93
CA ALA A 10 -3.80 4.80 5.37
C ALA A 10 -3.42 3.32 5.49
N GLU A 11 -2.17 2.94 5.19
CA GLU A 11 -1.65 1.58 5.30
C GLU A 11 -1.83 1.01 6.72
N LYS A 12 -1.50 1.81 7.75
CA LYS A 12 -1.72 1.41 9.16
C LYS A 12 -3.19 1.15 9.46
N ILE A 13 -4.08 2.03 9.01
CA ILE A 13 -5.52 1.89 9.27
C ILE A 13 -6.11 0.71 8.49
N VAL A 14 -5.64 0.47 7.26
CA VAL A 14 -6.05 -0.68 6.42
C VAL A 14 -5.58 -1.99 7.05
N ALA A 15 -4.38 -2.05 7.63
CA ALA A 15 -3.93 -3.25 8.34
C ALA A 15 -4.88 -3.66 9.48
N ASP A 16 -5.47 -2.67 10.17
CA ASP A 16 -6.39 -2.92 11.28
C ASP A 16 -7.85 -3.16 10.83
N ARG A 17 -8.31 -2.47 9.79
CA ARG A 17 -9.76 -2.37 9.44
C ARG A 17 -10.11 -2.79 8.01
N GLY A 18 -9.13 -3.05 7.17
CA GLY A 18 -9.32 -3.34 5.75
C GLY A 18 -10.10 -2.25 5.01
N SER A 19 -11.07 -2.68 4.19
CA SER A 19 -11.92 -1.80 3.37
C SER A 19 -12.84 -0.89 4.17
N ALA A 20 -12.98 -1.08 5.48
CA ALA A 20 -13.77 -0.20 6.34
C ALA A 20 -13.07 1.13 6.69
N MET A 21 -11.82 1.34 6.23
CA MET A 21 -11.11 2.62 6.34
C MET A 21 -11.93 3.76 5.73
N ARG A 22 -11.87 4.95 6.34
CA ARG A 22 -12.45 6.18 5.78
C ARG A 22 -11.42 7.31 5.74
N ILE A 23 -11.60 8.26 4.82
CA ILE A 23 -10.84 9.53 4.78
C ILE A 23 -10.79 10.23 6.15
N ALA A 24 -11.89 10.16 6.92
CA ALA A 24 -11.98 10.76 8.24
C ALA A 24 -11.02 10.11 9.27
N ASP A 25 -10.72 8.82 9.14
CA ASP A 25 -9.77 8.14 10.02
C ASP A 25 -8.34 8.60 9.73
N VAL A 26 -7.98 8.73 8.45
CA VAL A 26 -6.66 9.23 8.02
C VAL A 26 -6.46 10.70 8.40
N ALA A 27 -7.49 11.53 8.22
CA ALA A 27 -7.46 12.92 8.65
C ALA A 27 -7.24 13.04 10.17
N ARG A 28 -7.89 12.17 10.97
CA ARG A 28 -7.72 12.10 12.42
C ARG A 28 -6.31 11.66 12.80
N GLU A 29 -5.79 10.60 12.19
CA GLU A 29 -4.44 10.07 12.43
C GLU A 29 -3.36 11.13 12.16
N LEU A 30 -3.55 11.94 11.11
CA LEU A 30 -2.59 12.99 10.74
C LEU A 30 -2.85 14.35 11.40
N ALA A 31 -3.89 14.46 12.24
CA ALA A 31 -4.34 15.71 12.84
C ALA A 31 -4.59 16.84 11.82
N VAL A 32 -5.20 16.51 10.67
CA VAL A 32 -5.57 17.45 9.61
C VAL A 32 -7.07 17.43 9.32
N THR A 33 -7.55 18.37 8.51
CA THR A 33 -8.96 18.37 8.08
C THR A 33 -9.20 17.30 7.00
N ARG A 34 -10.45 16.82 6.86
CA ARG A 34 -10.82 15.96 5.72
C ARG A 34 -10.57 16.64 4.38
N GLN A 35 -10.77 17.96 4.29
CA GLN A 35 -10.54 18.74 3.07
C GLN A 35 -9.07 18.71 2.65
N THR A 36 -8.13 18.71 3.61
CA THR A 36 -6.71 18.54 3.34
C THR A 36 -6.43 17.21 2.65
N VAL A 37 -7.08 16.12 3.08
CA VAL A 37 -6.93 14.78 2.47
C VAL A 37 -7.65 14.71 1.12
N TYR A 38 -8.87 15.25 1.02
CA TYR A 38 -9.65 15.29 -0.23
C TYR A 38 -8.95 16.02 -1.36
N ARG A 39 -8.10 17.01 -1.04
CA ARG A 39 -7.26 17.70 -2.03
C ARG A 39 -6.33 16.74 -2.79
N TYR A 40 -5.88 15.66 -2.15
CA TYR A 40 -4.97 14.67 -2.74
C TYR A 40 -5.70 13.43 -3.21
N PHE A 41 -6.72 12.99 -2.46
CA PHE A 41 -7.48 11.78 -2.75
C PHE A 41 -8.97 12.10 -2.75
N PRO A 42 -9.62 12.15 -3.92
CA PRO A 42 -11.00 12.64 -4.04
C PRO A 42 -12.04 11.71 -3.39
N SER A 43 -11.68 10.46 -3.08
CA SER A 43 -12.55 9.49 -2.42
C SER A 43 -11.74 8.51 -1.57
N THR A 44 -12.45 7.79 -0.68
CA THR A 44 -11.87 6.67 0.07
C THR A 44 -11.36 5.59 -0.87
N ASP A 45 -12.10 5.27 -1.94
CA ASP A 45 -11.71 4.26 -2.92
C ASP A 45 -10.41 4.65 -3.64
N ALA A 46 -10.27 5.92 -4.03
CA ALA A 46 -9.03 6.42 -4.66
C ALA A 46 -7.83 6.27 -3.72
N LEU A 47 -8.02 6.51 -2.41
CA LEU A 47 -6.99 6.30 -1.41
C LEU A 47 -6.66 4.81 -1.19
N LEU A 48 -7.68 3.95 -1.15
CA LEU A 48 -7.50 2.49 -1.03
C LEU A 48 -6.74 1.92 -2.22
N VAL A 49 -7.09 2.32 -3.45
CA VAL A 49 -6.38 1.89 -4.67
C VAL A 49 -4.92 2.34 -4.64
N ALA A 50 -4.66 3.60 -4.30
CA ALA A 50 -3.30 4.11 -4.21
C ALA A 50 -2.47 3.39 -3.13
N CYS A 51 -3.08 3.10 -1.98
CA CYS A 51 -2.49 2.31 -0.91
C CYS A 51 -2.16 0.88 -1.36
N ALA A 52 -3.07 0.23 -2.10
CA ALA A 52 -2.88 -1.10 -2.64
C ALA A 52 -1.76 -1.14 -3.69
N MET A 53 -1.70 -0.16 -4.60
CA MET A 53 -0.64 -0.04 -5.59
C MET A 53 0.73 0.12 -4.92
N ARG A 54 0.85 1.01 -3.93
CA ARG A 54 2.11 1.21 -3.18
C ARG A 54 2.55 -0.06 -2.44
N SER A 55 1.59 -0.79 -1.87
CA SER A 55 1.87 -2.06 -1.20
C SER A 55 2.32 -3.14 -2.20
N ALA A 56 1.69 -3.19 -3.38
CA ALA A 56 2.07 -4.09 -4.46
C ALA A 56 3.47 -3.80 -5.01
N ASP A 57 3.83 -2.52 -5.21
CA ASP A 57 5.17 -2.13 -5.63
C ASP A 57 6.23 -2.61 -4.62
N GLY A 58 6.00 -2.38 -3.32
CA GLY A 58 6.90 -2.86 -2.27
C GLY A 58 7.02 -4.38 -2.22
N PHE A 59 5.91 -5.09 -2.45
CA PHE A 59 5.93 -6.56 -2.54
C PHE A 59 6.71 -7.05 -3.76
N LEU A 60 6.52 -6.43 -4.93
CA LEU A 60 7.24 -6.80 -6.15
C LEU A 60 8.75 -6.55 -6.02
N ASP A 61 9.17 -5.48 -5.34
CA ASP A 61 10.58 -5.24 -5.03
C ASP A 61 11.17 -6.33 -4.14
N GLN A 62 10.42 -6.79 -3.13
CA GLN A 62 10.85 -7.88 -2.25
C GLN A 62 10.90 -9.22 -2.98
N LEU A 63 9.90 -9.51 -3.81
CA LEU A 63 9.87 -10.71 -4.65
C LEU A 63 11.03 -10.71 -5.63
N ALA A 64 11.28 -9.60 -6.32
CA ALA A 64 12.44 -9.47 -7.21
C ALA A 64 13.75 -9.66 -6.45
N ALA A 65 13.86 -9.12 -5.23
CA ALA A 65 15.03 -9.31 -4.38
C ALA A 65 15.24 -10.78 -3.97
N HIS A 66 14.17 -11.49 -3.63
CA HIS A 66 14.16 -12.91 -3.30
C HIS A 66 14.58 -13.77 -4.50
N LEU A 67 14.11 -13.41 -5.70
CA LEU A 67 14.34 -14.19 -6.92
C LEU A 67 15.71 -13.96 -7.58
N ARG A 68 16.47 -12.93 -7.19
CA ARG A 68 17.74 -12.54 -7.84
C ARG A 68 18.80 -13.65 -7.97
N GLY A 69 18.74 -14.70 -7.15
CA GLY A 69 19.68 -15.82 -7.18
C GLY A 69 19.28 -16.99 -8.09
N TYR A 70 18.03 -17.03 -8.56
CA TYR A 70 17.51 -18.14 -9.35
C TYR A 70 17.71 -17.88 -10.83
N THR A 71 18.58 -18.65 -11.47
CA THR A 71 18.85 -18.58 -12.91
C THR A 71 18.01 -19.57 -13.72
N GLU A 72 17.45 -20.59 -13.07
CA GLU A 72 16.53 -21.54 -13.70
C GLU A 72 15.08 -21.03 -13.60
N PRO A 73 14.37 -20.81 -14.73
CA PRO A 73 13.02 -20.25 -14.70
C PRO A 73 12.00 -21.10 -13.94
N ALA A 74 12.12 -22.43 -13.98
CA ALA A 74 11.22 -23.33 -13.26
C ALA A 74 11.40 -23.20 -11.73
N GLU A 75 12.64 -23.08 -11.27
CA GLU A 75 12.97 -22.87 -9.86
C GLU A 75 12.49 -21.49 -9.38
N ALA A 76 12.75 -20.44 -10.17
CA ALA A 76 12.27 -19.09 -9.88
C ALA A 76 10.73 -19.01 -9.79
N MET A 77 10.01 -19.80 -10.61
CA MET A 77 8.54 -19.88 -10.55
C MET A 77 8.04 -20.56 -9.28
N VAL A 78 8.68 -21.65 -8.85
CA VAL A 78 8.31 -22.35 -7.60
C VAL A 78 8.54 -21.45 -6.40
N GLU A 79 9.70 -20.81 -6.33
CA GLU A 79 10.10 -19.93 -5.23
C GLU A 79 9.27 -18.64 -5.21
N GLY A 80 8.92 -18.12 -6.39
CA GLY A 80 8.05 -16.95 -6.49
C GLY A 80 6.63 -17.20 -5.99
N VAL A 81 6.08 -18.40 -6.23
CA VAL A 81 4.77 -18.80 -5.70
C VAL A 81 4.86 -19.13 -4.20
N ALA A 82 5.98 -19.65 -3.71
CA ALA A 82 6.18 -19.93 -2.29
C ALA A 82 6.32 -18.64 -1.43
N PHE A 83 6.64 -17.51 -2.05
CA PHE A 83 6.85 -16.23 -1.38
C PHE A 83 5.56 -15.45 -1.07
N THR A 84 4.47 -15.69 -1.79
CA THR A 84 3.15 -15.03 -1.60
C THR A 84 2.38 -15.57 -0.39
#